data_AF-A0A934W3H9-F1
#
_entry.id   AF-A0A934W3H9-F1
#
_cell.length_a   1.000
_cell.length_b   1.000
_cell.length_c   1.000
_cell.angle_alpha   90.00
_cell.angle_beta   90.00
_cell.angle_gamma   90.00
#
_symmetry.space_group_name_H-M   'P 1'
#
loop_
_entity.id
_entity.type
_entity.pdbx_description
1 polymer ?
#
loop_
_entity_poly.entity_id
_entity_poly.type
_entity_poly.pdbx_seq_one_letter_code
_entity_poly.pdbx_strand_id
1 'polypeptide(L)' 'MRALMGKLLKPKDITEMTGIATGVLAQRRFHGLPPTFLKPTPKTVLYREEDVNAWLEASAKTITGDAA' A
#
# COMPACT_ATOMS: atom_id res chain seq x y z
N MET A 1 15.28 5.38 -15.17
CA MET A 1 15.54 3.93 -15.01
C MET A 1 14.24 3.22 -14.69
N ARG A 2 13.91 2.16 -15.41
CA ARG A 2 12.58 1.51 -15.38
C ARG A 2 12.65 0.30 -14.43
N ALA A 3 12.34 0.49 -13.16
CA ALA A 3 12.11 -0.63 -12.27
C ALA A 3 10.81 -1.34 -12.73
N LEU A 4 10.92 -2.32 -13.61
CA LEU A 4 9.88 -3.33 -13.85
C LEU A 4 10.29 -4.69 -13.29
N MET A 5 11.42 -4.76 -12.59
CA MET A 5 11.99 -5.98 -12.00
C MET A 5 11.61 -6.18 -10.52
N GLY A 6 10.56 -5.50 -10.05
CA GLY A 6 10.03 -5.63 -8.69
C GLY A 6 8.71 -6.39 -8.70
N LYS A 7 8.45 -7.18 -7.65
CA LYS A 7 7.19 -7.92 -7.50
C LYS A 7 6.02 -6.94 -7.42
N LEU A 8 4.97 -7.22 -8.20
CA LEU A 8 3.74 -6.43 -8.22
C LEU A 8 2.66 -7.16 -7.43
N LEU A 9 2.02 -6.41 -6.54
CA LEU A 9 0.93 -6.88 -5.69
C LEU A 9 -0.40 -6.31 -6.18
N LYS A 10 -1.46 -7.11 -6.09
CA LYS A 10 -2.84 -6.68 -6.22
C LYS A 10 -3.37 -6.22 -4.86
N PRO A 11 -4.48 -5.46 -4.82
CA PRO A 11 -5.12 -5.09 -3.55
C PRO A 11 -5.41 -6.28 -2.63
N LYS A 12 -5.77 -7.43 -3.19
CA LYS A 12 -6.04 -8.67 -2.44
C LYS A 12 -4.80 -9.17 -1.70
N ASP A 13 -3.64 -9.16 -2.35
CA ASP A 13 -2.38 -9.62 -1.75
C ASP A 13 -2.01 -8.74 -0.53
N ILE A 14 -2.24 -7.43 -0.60
CA ILE A 14 -2.02 -6.50 0.52
C ILE A 14 -3.01 -6.78 1.64
N THR A 15 -4.28 -7.02 1.32
CA THR A 15 -5.29 -7.39 2.32
C THR A 15 -4.94 -8.70 3.03
N GLU A 16 -4.45 -9.70 2.30
CA GLU A 16 -4.01 -10.98 2.88
C GLU A 16 -2.78 -10.80 3.79
N MET A 17 -1.85 -9.90 3.43
CA MET A 17 -0.64 -9.65 4.21
C MET A 17 -0.88 -8.79 5.46
N THR A 18 -1.77 -7.80 5.39
CA THR A 18 -1.91 -6.75 6.42
C THR A 18 -3.22 -6.83 7.21
N GLY A 19 -4.19 -7.62 6.74
CA GLY A 19 -5.57 -7.61 7.24
C GLY A 19 -6.38 -6.36 6.87
N ILE A 20 -5.79 -5.38 6.18
CA ILE A 20 -6.46 -4.13 5.80
C ILE A 20 -7.41 -4.39 4.63
N ALA A 21 -8.68 -4.05 4.80
CA ALA A 21 -9.70 -4.27 3.78
C ALA A 21 -9.40 -3.50 2.47
N THR A 22 -9.73 -4.11 1.33
CA THR A 22 -9.53 -3.51 0.00
C THR A 22 -10.26 -2.18 -0.17
N GLY A 23 -11.39 -1.99 0.53
CA GLY A 23 -12.13 -0.72 0.58
C GLY A 23 -11.34 0.41 1.22
N VAL A 24 -10.58 0.13 2.29
CA VAL A 24 -9.67 1.12 2.90
C VAL A 24 -8.56 1.48 1.93
N LEU A 25 -7.97 0.49 1.24
CA LEU A 25 -6.99 0.76 0.19
C LEU A 25 -7.57 1.57 -0.98
N ALA A 26 -8.87 1.43 -1.29
CA ALA A 26 -9.56 2.26 -2.28
C ALA A 26 -9.72 3.70 -1.83
N GLN A 27 -10.14 3.90 -0.57
CA GLN A 27 -10.27 5.22 0.03
C GLN A 27 -8.92 5.94 0.07
N ARG A 28 -7.85 5.25 0.49
CA ARG A 28 -6.49 5.82 0.49
C ARG A 28 -6.06 6.30 -0.89
N ARG A 29 -6.29 5.50 -1.94
CA ARG A 29 -6.02 5.90 -3.34
C ARG A 29 -6.82 7.13 -3.76
N PHE A 30 -8.10 7.19 -3.37
CA PHE A 30 -8.96 8.34 -3.67
C PHE A 30 -8.44 9.63 -3.03
N HIS A 31 -7.92 9.56 -1.80
CA HIS A 31 -7.33 10.70 -1.10
C HIS A 31 -5.85 10.96 -1.43
N GLY A 32 -5.23 10.19 -2.33
CA GLY A 32 -3.80 10.33 -2.64
C GLY A 32 -2.86 9.93 -1.49
N LEU A 33 -3.32 9.07 -0.57
CA LEU A 33 -2.53 8.57 0.55
C LEU A 33 -1.70 7.34 0.15
N PRO A 34 -0.53 7.11 0.80
CA PRO A 34 0.28 5.91 0.56
C PRO A 34 -0.49 4.63 0.93
N PRO A 35 -0.16 3.47 0.32
CA PRO A 35 0.98 3.23 -0.58
C PRO A 35 0.74 3.71 -2.02
N THR A 36 1.83 3.98 -2.75
CA THR A 36 1.79 4.37 -4.17
C THR A 36 1.15 3.26 -5.00
N PHE A 37 0.20 3.63 -5.87
CA PHE A 37 -0.49 2.68 -6.74
C PHE A 37 -0.15 2.93 -8.21
N LEU A 38 -0.14 1.84 -8.97
CA LEU A 38 -0.03 1.83 -10.41
C LEU A 38 -1.39 1.49 -11.00
N LYS A 39 -1.83 2.29 -11.97
CA LYS A 39 -3.09 2.10 -12.67
C LYS A 39 -2.86 2.00 -14.19
N PRO A 40 -2.29 0.88 -14.68
CA PRO A 40 -2.00 0.70 -16.10
C PRO A 40 -3.26 0.69 -16.97
N THR A 41 -4.42 0.35 -16.39
CA THR A 41 -5.73 0.46 -17.02
C THR A 41 -6.76 0.99 -16.02
N PRO A 42 -7.93 1.48 -16.46
CA PRO A 42 -8.98 1.93 -15.55
C PRO A 42 -9.43 0.88 -14.51
N LYS A 43 -9.31 -0.41 -14.84
CA LYS A 43 -9.77 -1.54 -14.01
C LYS A 43 -8.65 -2.28 -13.28
N THR A 44 -7.39 -2.00 -13.60
CA THR A 44 -6.24 -2.70 -13.02
C THR A 44 -5.52 -1.79 -12.05
N VAL A 45 -5.43 -2.23 -10.79
CA VAL A 45 -4.71 -1.53 -9.72
C VAL A 45 -3.64 -2.47 -9.21
N LEU A 46 -2.40 -2.00 -9.22
CA LEU A 46 -1.23 -2.73 -8.78
C LEU A 46 -0.44 -1.86 -7.80
N TYR A 47 0.36 -2.51 -6.98
CA TYR A 47 1.30 -1.86 -6.08
C TYR A 47 2.66 -2.50 -6.28
N ARG A 48 3.73 -1.72 -6.16
CA ARG A 48 5.06 -2.30 -6.05
C ARG A 48 5.22 -2.83 -4.63
N GLU A 49 5.78 -4.01 -4.48
CA GLU A 49 6.06 -4.56 -3.15
C GLU A 49 6.94 -3.62 -2.32
N GLU A 50 7.93 -2.97 -2.94
CA GLU A 50 8.80 -1.98 -2.30
C GLU A 50 8.04 -0.78 -1.71
N ASP A 51 7.05 -0.24 -2.44
CA ASP A 51 6.26 0.90 -2.00
C ASP A 51 5.34 0.52 -0.82
N VAL A 52 4.79 -0.70 -0.87
CA VAL A 52 3.94 -1.22 0.22
C VAL A 52 4.77 -1.43 1.47
N ASN A 53 5.94 -2.04 1.35
CA ASN A 53 6.84 -2.26 2.47
C ASN A 53 7.30 -0.93 3.07
N ALA A 54 7.74 0.03 2.24
CA ALA A 54 8.14 1.36 2.72
C ALA A 54 7.00 2.07 3.47
N TRP A 55 5.76 1.94 2.99
CA TRP A 55 4.59 2.49 3.68
C TRP A 55 4.31 1.82 5.03
N LEU A 56 4.45 0.50 5.12
CA LEU A 56 4.29 -0.24 6.38
C LEU A 56 5.38 0.15 7.39
N GLU A 57 6.63 0.21 6.95
CA GLU A 57 7.76 0.65 7.77
C GLU A 57 7.57 2.09 8.26
N ALA A 58 7.09 3.00 7.40
CA ALA A 58 6.75 4.37 7.80
C ALA A 58 5.56 4.45 8.77
N SER A 59 4.75 3.40 8.85
CA SER A 59 3.63 3.29 9.80
C SER A 59 4.06 2.66 11.12
N ALA A 60 5.33 2.25 11.28
CA ALA A 60 5.84 1.66 12.51
C ALA A 60 5.74 2.65 13.67
N LYS A 61 5.20 2.17 14.80
CA LYS A 61 5.09 2.91 16.06
C LYS A 61 5.65 2.05 17.18
N THR A 62 6.47 2.63 18.05
CA THR A 62 7.07 1.94 19.21
C THR A 62 6.15 1.90 20.42
N ILE A 63 5.22 2.85 20.52
CA ILE A 63 4.18 2.89 21.54
C ILE A 63 2.88 3.38 20.92
N THR A 64 1.75 2.91 21.46
CA THR A 64 0.40 3.36 21.08
C THR A 64 -0.20 4.32 22.10
N GLY A 65 0.53 4.65 23.18
CA GLY A 65 0.12 5.60 24.20
C GLY A 65 0.69 7.00 23.95
N ASP A 66 -0.13 8.02 24.18
CA ASP A 66 0.31 9.41 24.30
C ASP A 66 1.14 9.52 25.59
N ALA A 67 2.36 10.04 25.51
CA ALA A 67 3.15 10.36 26.69
C ALA A 67 2.54 11.61 27.34
N ALA A 68 1.52 11.38 28.17
CA ALA A 68 0.91 12.39 29.03
C ALA A 68 1.84 12.79 30.19
#